data_AF-F0ZNE5-F1
#
_entry.id   AF-F0ZNE5-F1
#
_cell.length_a   1.000
_cell.length_b   1.000
_cell.length_c   1.000
_cell.angle_alpha   90.00
_cell.angle_beta   90.00
_cell.angle_gamma   90.00
#
_symmetry.space_group_name_H-M   'P 1'
#
loop_
_entity.id
_entity.type
_entity.pdbx_description
1 polymer ?
#
loop_
_entity_poly.entity_id
_entity_poly.type
_entity_poly.pdbx_seq_one_letter_code
_entity_poly.pdbx_strand_id
1 'polypeptide(L)'
;KNPQIFDDLGSSIGSTNEEEFTDEYYDGNVFDNNRTNNVKFNNNNNNNNNNNNNNNNNNNNNNNNSNSNSNNGNNCNSGDRCDIPYCLVCEKGTPPSFKLVNPFWTHILYLVLYAFCKSCEILEKTEKPTFCVVSKGVRYFKLQTIYKYIDRHWDLICFKDKKTWKKKVGMNLSHYPHLFENGLANFHISGYWSLKRKLDLDPYHMDFINNFK
;
A
#
# COMPACT_ATOMS: atom_id res chain seq x y z
N LYS A 1 26.48 -64.93 -11.32
CA LYS A 1 25.60 -64.90 -10.13
C LYS A 1 24.82 -63.60 -10.16
N ASN A 2 23.56 -63.70 -10.58
CA ASN A 2 22.48 -62.70 -10.61
C ASN A 2 21.22 -63.49 -10.17
N PRO A 3 20.08 -62.90 -9.77
CA PRO A 3 19.78 -61.67 -9.01
C PRO A 3 18.75 -61.94 -7.86
N GLN A 4 18.41 -60.94 -7.02
CA GLN A 4 17.10 -60.78 -6.34
C GLN A 4 16.93 -59.26 -6.11
N ILE A 5 16.05 -58.52 -6.79
CA ILE A 5 14.57 -58.53 -6.83
C ILE A 5 13.97 -58.44 -5.43
N PHE A 6 13.54 -57.24 -5.05
CA PHE A 6 12.41 -57.00 -4.17
C PHE A 6 11.54 -55.92 -4.80
N ASP A 7 10.48 -56.38 -5.44
CA ASP A 7 9.24 -55.63 -5.59
C ASP A 7 8.56 -55.62 -4.22
N ASP A 8 8.13 -54.46 -3.72
CA ASP A 8 6.85 -54.47 -3.00
C ASP A 8 6.10 -53.14 -3.11
N LEU A 9 4.83 -53.33 -3.40
CA LEU A 9 3.80 -52.38 -3.77
C LEU A 9 3.15 -51.83 -2.51
N GLY A 10 3.05 -50.51 -2.41
CA GLY A 10 2.32 -49.82 -1.35
C GLY A 10 1.54 -48.63 -1.90
N SER A 11 0.66 -48.88 -2.87
CA SER A 11 -0.42 -47.95 -3.21
C SER A 11 -1.36 -47.81 -2.01
N SER A 12 -1.43 -46.63 -1.42
CA SER A 12 -2.57 -46.21 -0.61
C SER A 12 -3.14 -44.94 -1.22
N ILE A 13 -4.13 -45.15 -2.08
CA ILE A 13 -5.02 -44.13 -2.61
C ILE A 13 -6.02 -43.84 -1.47
N GLY A 14 -5.72 -42.81 -0.68
CA GLY A 14 -6.64 -42.22 0.26
C GLY A 14 -7.58 -41.28 -0.48
N SER A 15 -8.72 -41.80 -0.90
CA SER A 15 -9.85 -41.02 -1.40
C SER A 15 -10.56 -40.29 -0.26
N THR A 16 -11.25 -39.21 -0.67
CA THR A 16 -12.34 -38.49 -0.01
C THR A 16 -11.98 -37.62 1.20
N ASN A 17 -11.83 -36.32 0.95
CA ASN A 17 -12.86 -35.34 1.30
C ASN A 17 -12.66 -34.10 0.41
N GLU A 18 -13.28 -34.13 -0.77
CA GLU A 18 -13.65 -32.91 -1.48
C GLU A 18 -14.70 -32.21 -0.59
N GLU A 19 -14.24 -31.34 0.30
CA GLU A 19 -15.12 -30.32 0.86
C GLU A 19 -15.47 -29.37 -0.29
N GLU A 20 -16.64 -29.61 -0.84
CA GLU A 20 -17.45 -28.69 -1.63
C GLU A 20 -17.44 -27.33 -0.94
N PHE A 21 -16.51 -26.46 -1.34
CA PHE A 21 -16.51 -25.07 -0.95
C PHE A 21 -17.61 -24.40 -1.78
N THR A 22 -18.84 -24.47 -1.27
CA THR A 22 -19.96 -23.71 -1.82
C THR A 22 -19.60 -22.24 -1.71
N ASP A 23 -19.41 -21.60 -2.87
CA ASP A 23 -19.46 -20.15 -3.02
C ASP A 23 -20.87 -19.68 -2.61
N GLU A 24 -21.09 -19.54 -1.31
CA GLU A 24 -22.21 -18.78 -0.77
C GLU A 24 -21.95 -17.30 -1.07
N TYR A 25 -22.56 -16.89 -2.16
CA TYR A 25 -22.84 -15.54 -2.57
C TYR A 25 -23.45 -14.75 -1.40
N TYR A 26 -22.61 -14.04 -0.64
CA TYR A 26 -23.06 -13.12 0.40
C TYR A 26 -23.61 -11.86 -0.26
N ASP A 27 -24.89 -11.91 -0.64
CA ASP A 27 -25.68 -10.74 -0.99
C ASP A 27 -26.15 -10.06 0.32
N GLY A 28 -25.24 -9.29 0.91
CA GLY A 28 -25.45 -8.54 2.15
C GLY A 28 -25.90 -7.12 1.86
N ASN A 29 -27.15 -6.99 1.44
CA ASN A 29 -27.87 -5.74 1.25
C ASN A 29 -28.09 -4.98 2.58
N VAL A 30 -28.00 -3.65 2.47
CA VAL A 30 -28.78 -2.63 3.21
C VAL A 30 -28.47 -2.43 4.71
N PHE A 31 -27.64 -1.43 5.00
CA PHE A 31 -27.80 -0.62 6.22
C PHE A 31 -28.68 0.60 5.89
N ASP A 32 -29.99 0.42 6.02
CA ASP A 32 -30.93 1.53 6.22
C ASP A 32 -30.81 1.97 7.69
N ASN A 33 -30.27 3.17 7.91
CA ASN A 33 -30.50 3.91 9.15
C ASN A 33 -31.34 5.15 8.84
N ASN A 34 -32.64 4.89 8.74
CA ASN A 34 -33.67 5.89 8.98
C ASN A 34 -33.51 6.42 10.41
N ARG A 35 -32.91 7.61 10.55
CA ARG A 35 -33.15 8.49 11.70
C ARG A 35 -33.81 9.76 11.19
N THR A 36 -35.12 9.64 10.95
CA THR A 36 -36.06 10.76 10.89
C THR A 36 -36.00 11.55 12.19
N ASN A 37 -35.33 12.70 12.16
CA ASN A 37 -35.66 13.82 13.03
C ASN A 37 -36.08 14.98 12.13
N ASN A 38 -37.40 15.21 12.12
CA ASN A 38 -38.04 16.42 11.65
C ASN A 38 -37.43 17.64 12.32
N VAL A 39 -36.69 18.45 11.56
CA VAL A 39 -36.58 19.89 11.84
C VAL A 39 -36.82 20.61 10.52
N LYS A 40 -38.07 21.06 10.35
CA LYS A 40 -38.44 22.08 9.37
C LYS A 40 -37.68 23.37 9.73
N PHE A 41 -36.73 23.77 8.90
CA PHE A 41 -36.41 25.19 8.74
C PHE A 41 -36.68 25.60 7.31
N ASN A 42 -37.62 26.55 7.24
CA ASN A 42 -38.11 27.26 6.10
C ASN A 42 -37.14 28.42 5.77
N ASN A 43 -37.29 28.94 4.55
CA ASN A 43 -36.91 30.28 4.08
C ASN A 43 -35.54 30.54 3.41
N ASN A 44 -35.72 30.97 2.15
CA ASN A 44 -35.17 32.17 1.52
C ASN A 44 -33.87 32.09 0.70
N ASN A 45 -34.08 31.84 -0.60
CA ASN A 45 -34.09 32.85 -1.66
C ASN A 45 -32.89 33.83 -1.76
N ASN A 46 -32.30 33.80 -2.96
CA ASN A 46 -31.95 34.95 -3.80
C ASN A 46 -30.47 35.36 -3.97
N ASN A 47 -30.08 35.34 -5.25
CA ASN A 47 -29.27 36.29 -6.03
C ASN A 47 -27.77 36.56 -5.71
N ASN A 48 -26.95 36.25 -6.72
CA ASN A 48 -26.20 37.20 -7.57
C ASN A 48 -25.37 38.28 -6.87
N ASN A 49 -24.04 38.29 -7.07
CA ASN A 49 -23.35 39.28 -7.94
C ASN A 49 -21.82 39.11 -7.86
N ASN A 50 -21.23 39.01 -9.05
CA ASN A 50 -20.00 39.66 -9.51
C ASN A 50 -19.12 40.42 -8.49
N ASN A 51 -17.82 40.13 -8.42
CA ASN A 51 -16.84 41.22 -8.51
C ASN A 51 -15.48 40.76 -9.05
N ASN A 52 -15.22 41.27 -10.25
CA ASN A 52 -13.93 41.44 -10.91
C ASN A 52 -13.04 42.37 -10.07
N ASN A 53 -11.80 41.99 -9.74
CA ASN A 53 -10.76 43.01 -9.60
C ASN A 53 -9.36 42.53 -10.01
N ASN A 54 -8.92 43.20 -11.06
CA ASN A 54 -7.63 43.28 -11.71
C ASN A 54 -6.63 44.08 -10.86
N ASN A 55 -5.39 43.62 -10.67
CA ASN A 55 -4.20 44.50 -10.76
C ASN A 55 -2.87 43.72 -10.67
N ASN A 56 -2.23 43.58 -11.84
CA ASN A 56 -0.97 44.24 -12.21
C ASN A 56 0.29 44.07 -11.31
N ASN A 57 1.27 43.40 -11.92
CA ASN A 57 2.65 43.86 -12.11
C ASN A 57 3.55 44.06 -10.88
N ASN A 58 4.58 43.23 -10.71
CA ASN A 58 5.92 43.77 -10.90
C ASN A 58 6.97 42.69 -11.26
N ASN A 59 7.73 43.07 -12.26
CA ASN A 59 8.83 42.40 -12.91
C ASN A 59 10.12 42.66 -12.14
N ASN A 60 10.78 41.63 -11.59
CA ASN A 60 12.24 41.56 -11.49
C ASN A 60 12.69 40.23 -10.86
N ASN A 61 13.42 39.38 -11.59
CA ASN A 61 14.60 38.78 -11.00
C ASN A 61 15.54 38.12 -12.02
N ASN A 62 16.64 38.82 -12.26
CA ASN A 62 18.02 38.34 -12.22
C ASN A 62 18.28 36.88 -12.62
N ASN A 63 18.71 36.71 -13.86
CA ASN A 63 19.23 35.48 -14.43
C ASN A 63 20.66 35.25 -13.92
N ASN A 64 20.82 34.52 -12.81
CA ASN A 64 22.12 34.05 -12.34
C ASN A 64 22.28 32.57 -12.70
N ASN A 65 22.92 32.35 -13.85
CA ASN A 65 23.29 31.06 -14.39
C ASN A 65 24.40 30.42 -13.54
N SER A 66 24.01 29.75 -12.45
CA SER A 66 24.90 28.91 -11.65
C SER A 66 24.68 27.46 -12.04
N ASN A 67 25.55 26.98 -12.93
CA ASN A 67 25.68 25.59 -13.34
C ASN A 67 26.11 24.74 -12.13
N SER A 68 25.15 24.47 -11.25
CA SER A 68 25.30 23.62 -10.08
C SER A 68 25.00 22.22 -10.56
N ASN A 69 26.05 21.41 -10.71
CA ASN A 69 25.94 19.98 -10.89
C ASN A 69 25.40 19.41 -9.57
N SER A 70 24.09 19.52 -9.37
CA SER A 70 23.38 19.00 -8.21
C SER A 70 23.40 17.48 -8.30
N ASN A 71 24.49 16.89 -7.80
CA ASN A 71 24.39 15.59 -7.16
C ASN A 71 23.24 15.72 -6.16
N ASN A 72 22.14 15.09 -6.52
CA ASN A 72 20.85 15.09 -5.84
C ASN A 72 21.00 14.28 -4.53
N GLY A 73 21.89 14.75 -3.66
CA GLY A 73 21.99 14.33 -2.28
C GLY A 73 20.71 14.81 -1.63
N ASN A 74 19.73 13.91 -1.60
CA ASN A 74 18.51 14.03 -0.83
C ASN A 74 18.89 14.53 0.56
N ASN A 75 18.70 15.83 0.78
CA ASN A 75 19.03 16.52 2.00
C ASN A 75 17.92 16.19 3.01
N CYS A 76 17.89 14.93 3.45
CA CYS A 76 17.04 14.50 4.54
C CYS A 76 17.62 15.12 5.81
N ASN A 77 17.04 16.26 6.23
CA ASN A 77 17.35 16.95 7.47
C ASN A 77 17.60 15.93 8.59
N SER A 78 18.79 16.03 9.16
CA SER A 78 19.54 15.00 9.90
C SER A 78 18.95 14.57 11.24
N GLY A 79 17.68 14.87 11.53
CA GLY A 79 17.02 14.55 12.79
C GLY A 79 16.19 13.26 12.80
N ASP A 80 15.48 12.94 11.71
CA ASP A 80 14.29 12.09 11.83
C ASP A 80 14.40 10.71 11.17
N ARG A 81 15.60 10.13 11.03
CA ARG A 81 15.93 8.85 10.32
C ARG A 81 14.75 8.06 9.72
N CYS A 82 14.57 6.79 9.93
CA CYS A 82 13.35 6.10 9.52
C CYS A 82 13.23 4.98 10.53
N ASP A 83 12.07 4.83 11.15
CA ASP A 83 11.88 3.84 12.22
C ASP A 83 11.88 2.40 11.67
N ILE A 84 11.86 2.24 10.35
CA ILE A 84 11.93 0.94 9.69
C ILE A 84 13.39 0.61 9.37
N PRO A 85 13.97 -0.42 10.01
CA PRO A 85 15.32 -0.87 9.70
C PRO A 85 15.36 -1.49 8.29
N TYR A 86 16.48 -1.32 7.60
CA TYR A 86 16.64 -1.78 6.20
C TYR A 86 15.52 -1.26 5.29
N CYS A 87 15.14 0.01 5.46
CA CYS A 87 14.08 0.61 4.67
C CYS A 87 14.50 0.72 3.21
N LEU A 88 13.87 -0.07 2.33
CA LEU A 88 14.18 -0.06 0.89
C LEU A 88 14.08 1.32 0.25
N VAL A 89 13.08 2.13 0.61
CA VAL A 89 12.91 3.47 0.04
C VAL A 89 14.02 4.42 0.52
N CYS A 90 14.51 4.27 1.76
CA CYS A 90 15.65 5.05 2.24
C CYS A 90 16.95 4.63 1.54
N GLU A 91 17.15 3.33 1.29
CA GLU A 91 18.39 2.80 0.70
C GLU A 91 18.46 2.98 -0.81
N LYS A 92 17.36 2.69 -1.52
CA LYS A 92 17.30 2.66 -2.99
C LYS A 92 16.61 3.89 -3.58
N GLY A 93 15.97 4.71 -2.77
CA GLY A 93 15.16 5.84 -3.21
C GLY A 93 13.86 5.40 -3.90
N THR A 94 13.29 6.32 -4.68
CA THR A 94 12.07 6.12 -5.47
C THR A 94 12.28 5.07 -6.56
N PRO A 95 11.34 4.10 -6.75
CA PRO A 95 11.43 3.15 -7.84
C PRO A 95 11.61 3.80 -9.23
N PRO A 96 12.40 3.22 -10.14
CA PRO A 96 12.64 3.82 -11.47
C PRO A 96 11.36 4.09 -12.26
N SER A 97 10.39 3.15 -12.20
CA SER A 97 9.10 3.25 -12.90
C SER A 97 8.27 4.48 -12.45
N PHE A 98 8.39 4.89 -11.19
CA PHE A 98 7.67 6.05 -10.64
C PHE A 98 8.17 7.39 -11.20
N LYS A 99 9.40 7.42 -11.76
CA LYS A 99 9.95 8.60 -12.43
C LYS A 99 9.40 8.77 -13.85
N LEU A 100 8.98 7.66 -14.47
CA LEU A 100 8.48 7.64 -15.85
C LEU A 100 6.96 7.81 -15.90
N VAL A 101 6.25 7.25 -14.92
CA VAL A 101 4.79 7.25 -14.88
C VAL A 101 4.32 7.57 -13.47
N ASN A 102 3.30 8.44 -13.36
CA ASN A 102 2.68 8.77 -12.09
C ASN A 102 2.01 7.54 -11.46
N PRO A 103 2.45 7.06 -10.28
CA PRO A 103 1.88 5.89 -9.65
C PRO A 103 0.45 6.13 -9.14
N PHE A 104 -0.36 5.06 -9.17
CA PHE A 104 -1.64 4.98 -8.47
C PHE A 104 -1.44 4.57 -7.01
N TRP A 105 -2.50 4.72 -6.20
CA TRP A 105 -2.45 4.33 -4.78
C TRP A 105 -2.15 2.84 -4.58
N THR A 106 -2.60 1.97 -5.48
CA THR A 106 -2.24 0.55 -5.50
C THR A 106 -0.74 0.32 -5.63
N HIS A 107 -0.07 0.99 -6.56
CA HIS A 107 1.38 0.88 -6.76
C HIS A 107 2.14 1.34 -5.51
N ILE A 108 1.71 2.45 -4.91
CA ILE A 108 2.31 2.99 -3.68
C ILE A 108 2.12 1.99 -2.54
N LEU A 109 0.91 1.47 -2.34
CA LEU A 109 0.63 0.52 -1.26
C LEU A 109 1.37 -0.80 -1.42
N TYR A 110 1.47 -1.29 -2.66
CA TYR A 110 2.25 -2.46 -2.98
C TYR A 110 3.73 -2.23 -2.63
N LEU A 111 4.33 -1.11 -3.05
CA LEU A 111 5.71 -0.74 -2.69
C LEU A 111 5.92 -0.72 -1.17
N VAL A 112 4.99 -0.13 -0.42
CA VAL A 112 5.10 -0.02 1.04
C VAL A 112 5.06 -1.39 1.71
N LEU A 113 4.09 -2.23 1.37
CA LEU A 113 3.97 -3.58 1.94
C LEU A 113 5.13 -4.48 1.51
N TYR A 114 5.60 -4.36 0.27
CA TYR A 114 6.78 -5.05 -0.24
C TYR A 114 8.04 -4.64 0.55
N ALA A 115 8.24 -3.34 0.75
CA ALA A 115 9.36 -2.83 1.54
C ALA A 115 9.34 -3.39 2.97
N PHE A 116 8.18 -3.40 3.62
CA PHE A 116 8.03 -4.02 4.93
C PHE A 116 8.37 -5.51 4.94
N CYS A 117 7.87 -6.29 3.96
CA CYS A 117 8.19 -7.70 3.85
C CYS A 117 9.70 -7.94 3.72
N LYS A 118 10.39 -7.17 2.87
CA LYS A 118 11.85 -7.28 2.69
C LYS A 118 12.63 -6.88 3.93
N SER A 119 12.23 -5.81 4.61
CA SER A 119 12.84 -5.43 5.89
C SER A 119 12.68 -6.54 6.93
N CYS A 120 11.49 -7.16 7.03
CA CYS A 120 11.27 -8.31 7.91
C CYS A 120 12.12 -9.53 7.53
N GLU A 121 12.25 -9.87 6.25
CA GLU A 121 13.09 -10.98 5.77
C GLU A 121 14.57 -10.80 6.15
N ILE A 122 15.08 -9.56 6.11
CA ILE A 122 16.45 -9.26 6.53
C ILE A 122 16.56 -9.38 8.05
N LEU A 123 15.62 -8.78 8.78
CA LEU A 123 15.63 -8.80 10.25
C LEU A 123 15.55 -10.21 10.80
N GLU A 124 14.70 -11.09 10.27
CA GLU A 124 14.54 -12.46 10.77
C GLU A 124 15.85 -13.28 10.79
N LYS A 125 16.87 -12.87 10.02
CA LYS A 125 18.21 -13.47 10.06
C LYS A 125 19.02 -13.06 11.28
N THR A 126 18.69 -11.92 11.89
CA THR A 126 19.42 -11.30 13.01
C THR A 126 18.58 -11.23 14.29
N GLU A 127 17.31 -10.86 14.20
CA GLU A 127 16.39 -10.63 15.31
C GLU A 127 14.90 -10.73 14.89
N LYS A 128 13.99 -10.85 15.85
CA LYS A 128 12.55 -10.93 15.55
C LYS A 128 11.98 -9.54 15.22
N PRO A 129 11.36 -9.32 14.05
CA PRO A 129 10.78 -8.02 13.70
C PRO A 129 9.63 -7.65 14.65
N THR A 130 9.64 -6.43 15.16
CA THR A 130 8.68 -5.94 16.17
C THR A 130 7.49 -5.19 15.58
N PHE A 131 7.56 -4.78 14.30
CA PHE A 131 6.53 -3.95 13.65
C PHE A 131 5.52 -4.74 12.79
N CYS A 132 5.61 -6.07 12.78
CA CYS A 132 4.67 -6.96 12.09
C CYS A 132 4.17 -8.09 12.99
N VAL A 133 3.02 -8.66 12.64
CA VAL A 133 2.47 -9.88 13.27
C VAL A 133 2.38 -10.96 12.20
N VAL A 134 2.77 -12.19 12.54
CA VAL A 134 2.72 -13.32 11.60
C VAL A 134 1.57 -14.25 11.97
N SER A 135 0.72 -14.58 11.00
CA SER A 135 -0.33 -15.60 11.13
C SER A 135 -0.31 -16.51 9.90
N LYS A 136 -0.26 -17.83 10.10
CA LYS A 136 -0.20 -18.84 9.02
C LYS A 136 0.92 -18.57 7.99
N GLY A 137 2.06 -18.05 8.47
CA GLY A 137 3.21 -17.67 7.63
C GLY A 137 3.02 -16.38 6.81
N VAL A 138 1.91 -15.66 6.96
CA VAL A 138 1.65 -14.37 6.31
C VAL A 138 1.97 -13.24 7.29
N ARG A 139 2.72 -12.22 6.83
CA ARG A 139 3.09 -11.06 7.64
C ARG A 139 2.04 -9.96 7.51
N TYR A 140 1.48 -9.54 8.62
CA TYR A 140 0.47 -8.49 8.69
C TYR A 140 1.04 -7.25 9.36
N PHE A 141 0.69 -6.10 8.79
CA PHE A 141 1.15 -4.79 9.23
C PHE A 141 -0.05 -3.95 9.66
N LYS A 142 0.09 -3.22 10.77
CA LYS A 142 -0.95 -2.30 11.23
C LYS A 142 -1.09 -1.15 10.23
N LEU A 143 -2.33 -0.76 9.94
CA LEU A 143 -2.66 0.37 9.08
C LEU A 143 -2.00 1.67 9.55
N GLN A 144 -1.86 1.85 10.87
CA GLN A 144 -1.14 3.00 11.43
C GLN A 144 0.35 3.00 11.06
N THR A 145 0.99 1.84 10.98
CA THR A 145 2.39 1.72 10.56
C THR A 145 2.54 2.06 9.07
N ILE A 146 1.60 1.58 8.23
CA ILE A 146 1.53 1.95 6.82
C ILE A 146 1.40 3.47 6.68
N TYR A 147 0.54 4.10 7.49
CA TYR A 147 0.39 5.55 7.45
C TYR A 147 1.67 6.30 7.82
N LYS A 148 2.31 5.94 8.94
CA LYS A 148 3.57 6.58 9.35
C LYS A 148 4.64 6.47 8.26
N TYR A 149 4.74 5.31 7.62
CA TYR A 149 5.72 5.08 6.56
C TYR A 149 5.46 5.95 5.32
N ILE A 150 4.21 5.99 4.84
CA ILE A 150 3.83 6.84 3.70
C ILE A 150 4.09 8.31 4.02
N ASP A 151 3.75 8.76 5.23
CA ASP A 151 3.96 10.15 5.65
C ASP A 151 5.45 10.51 5.69
N ARG A 152 6.28 9.60 6.23
CA ARG A 152 7.74 9.76 6.30
C ARG A 152 8.41 9.78 4.93
N HIS A 153 7.85 9.10 3.94
CA HIS A 153 8.42 8.99 2.59
C HIS A 153 7.59 9.72 1.54
N TRP A 154 6.71 10.62 1.98
CA TRP A 154 5.73 11.26 1.11
C TRP A 154 6.38 11.84 -0.14
N ASP A 155 7.41 12.66 0.04
CA ASP A 155 8.06 13.40 -1.04
C ASP A 155 8.85 12.50 -2.00
N LEU A 156 9.09 11.23 -1.62
CA LEU A 156 9.80 10.25 -2.45
C LEU A 156 8.84 9.37 -3.26
N ILE A 157 7.72 8.94 -2.67
CA ILE A 157 6.83 7.93 -3.27
C ILE A 157 5.44 8.46 -3.63
N CYS A 158 5.08 9.67 -3.19
CA CYS A 158 3.78 10.29 -3.45
C CYS A 158 3.93 11.65 -4.15
N PHE A 159 3.39 11.76 -5.36
CA PHE A 159 3.36 13.01 -6.14
C PHE A 159 1.99 13.71 -6.10
N LYS A 160 1.16 13.41 -5.08
CA LYS A 160 -0.24 13.85 -4.98
C LYS A 160 -0.42 14.82 -3.82
N ASP A 161 -1.61 15.42 -3.71
CA ASP A 161 -2.00 16.25 -2.56
C ASP A 161 -2.17 15.39 -1.28
N LYS A 162 -1.66 15.87 -0.13
CA LYS A 162 -1.78 15.25 1.19
C LYS A 162 -3.22 15.28 1.74
N LYS A 163 -4.14 16.05 1.17
CA LYS A 163 -5.54 16.07 1.59
C LYS A 163 -6.15 14.70 1.32
N THR A 164 -6.76 14.11 2.35
CA THR A 164 -7.55 12.86 2.29
C THR A 164 -6.78 11.56 1.96
N TRP A 165 -5.44 11.57 1.94
CA TRP A 165 -4.67 10.41 1.48
C TRP A 165 -4.89 9.15 2.32
N LYS A 166 -5.04 9.28 3.65
CA LYS A 166 -5.34 8.15 4.55
C LYS A 166 -6.65 7.45 4.19
N LYS A 167 -7.69 8.21 3.85
CA LYS A 167 -8.98 7.66 3.37
C LYS A 167 -8.78 6.89 2.07
N LYS A 168 -8.00 7.44 1.14
CA LYS A 168 -7.67 6.77 -0.14
C LYS A 168 -6.92 5.46 0.09
N VAL A 169 -5.96 5.43 1.01
CA VAL A 169 -5.24 4.22 1.39
C VAL A 169 -6.20 3.14 1.90
N GLY A 170 -7.06 3.46 2.87
CA GLY A 170 -8.06 2.52 3.39
C GLY A 170 -9.00 1.97 2.31
N MET A 171 -9.49 2.84 1.41
CA MET A 171 -10.33 2.43 0.27
C MET A 171 -9.58 1.50 -0.69
N ASN A 172 -8.34 1.83 -1.06
CA ASN A 172 -7.56 1.04 -2.03
C ASN A 172 -7.17 -0.33 -1.45
N LEU A 173 -6.80 -0.41 -0.16
CA LEU A 173 -6.49 -1.69 0.46
C LEU A 173 -7.68 -2.67 0.38
N SER A 174 -8.90 -2.18 0.61
CA SER A 174 -10.12 -3.00 0.48
C SER A 174 -10.54 -3.27 -0.97
N HIS A 175 -10.28 -2.34 -1.89
CA HIS A 175 -10.75 -2.42 -3.28
C HIS A 175 -9.97 -3.44 -4.13
N TYR A 176 -8.74 -3.77 -3.75
CA TYR A 176 -7.87 -4.70 -4.49
C TYR A 176 -7.58 -5.98 -3.68
N PRO A 177 -8.59 -6.83 -3.40
CA PRO A 177 -8.43 -8.03 -2.58
C PRO A 177 -7.57 -9.11 -3.24
N HIS A 178 -7.26 -9.00 -4.54
CA HIS A 178 -6.30 -9.89 -5.22
C HIS A 178 -4.84 -9.53 -4.92
N LEU A 179 -4.56 -8.28 -4.55
CA LEU A 179 -3.23 -7.80 -4.16
C LEU A 179 -3.04 -7.83 -2.64
N PHE A 180 -4.08 -7.44 -1.91
CA PHE A 180 -4.01 -7.17 -0.48
C PHE A 180 -4.91 -8.12 0.31
N GLU A 181 -4.44 -8.54 1.47
CA GLU A 181 -5.17 -9.41 2.39
C GLU A 181 -5.49 -8.66 3.68
N ASN A 182 -6.77 -8.65 4.07
CA ASN A 182 -7.22 -8.08 5.33
C ASN A 182 -7.08 -9.12 6.45
N GLY A 183 -6.40 -8.75 7.53
CA GLY A 183 -6.17 -9.62 8.69
C GLY A 183 -7.39 -9.87 9.58
N LEU A 184 -8.58 -9.34 9.25
CA LEU A 184 -9.79 -9.47 10.08
C LEU A 184 -10.11 -10.92 10.45
N ALA A 185 -10.02 -11.84 9.48
CA ALA A 185 -10.29 -13.26 9.72
C ALA A 185 -9.27 -13.93 10.67
N ASN A 186 -8.05 -13.39 10.76
CA ASN A 186 -6.97 -13.94 11.57
C ASN A 186 -6.90 -13.35 12.98
N PHE A 187 -7.30 -12.09 13.15
CA PHE A 187 -7.13 -11.35 14.41
C PHE A 187 -8.44 -10.89 15.04
N HIS A 188 -9.58 -11.12 14.39
CA HIS A 188 -10.90 -10.61 14.79
C HIS A 188 -10.98 -9.08 14.99
N ILE A 189 -9.98 -8.35 14.49
CA ILE A 189 -9.85 -6.90 14.59
C ILE A 189 -9.40 -6.36 13.22
N SER A 190 -10.06 -5.30 12.77
CA SER A 190 -9.71 -4.63 11.51
C SER A 190 -8.42 -3.82 11.59
N GLY A 191 -7.85 -3.47 10.44
CA GLY A 191 -6.68 -2.59 10.37
C GLY A 191 -5.33 -3.29 10.32
N TYR A 192 -5.31 -4.61 10.10
CA TYR A 192 -4.12 -5.35 9.72
C TYR A 192 -4.18 -5.71 8.25
N TRP A 193 -3.08 -5.49 7.54
CA TRP A 193 -3.00 -5.69 6.09
C TRP A 193 -1.74 -6.43 5.71
N SER A 194 -1.83 -7.27 4.69
CA SER A 194 -0.71 -8.00 4.12
C SER A 194 -0.71 -7.91 2.60
N LEU A 195 0.45 -8.18 2.01
CA LEU A 195 0.58 -8.43 0.58
C LEU A 195 0.29 -9.91 0.31
N LYS A 196 -0.56 -10.22 -0.67
CA LYS A 196 -0.80 -11.60 -1.07
C LYS A 196 0.46 -12.18 -1.72
N ARG A 197 0.92 -13.32 -1.21
CA ARG A 197 2.16 -14.00 -1.61
C ARG A 197 2.23 -14.40 -3.09
N LYS A 198 1.11 -14.41 -3.82
CA LYS A 198 1.06 -14.91 -5.20
C LYS A 198 1.79 -14.00 -6.22
N LEU A 199 2.24 -12.82 -5.82
CA LEU A 199 2.84 -11.83 -6.71
C LEU A 199 4.30 -11.59 -6.31
N ASP A 200 5.22 -12.25 -7.01
CA ASP A 200 6.66 -11.99 -6.91
C ASP A 200 7.07 -10.79 -7.78
N LEU A 201 6.30 -9.70 -7.74
CA LEU A 201 6.60 -8.48 -8.50
C LEU A 201 7.53 -7.58 -7.67
N ASP A 202 8.72 -7.29 -8.20
CA ASP A 202 9.65 -6.31 -7.62
C ASP A 202 9.26 -4.88 -8.05
N PRO A 203 8.90 -3.98 -7.12
CA PRO A 203 8.61 -2.58 -7.42
C PRO A 203 9.75 -1.84 -8.11
N TYR A 204 11.00 -2.29 -7.93
CA TYR A 204 12.18 -1.67 -8.54
C TYR A 204 12.46 -2.14 -9.97
N HIS A 205 11.66 -3.06 -10.50
CA HIS A 205 11.70 -3.40 -11.92
C HIS A 205 11.10 -2.27 -12.78
N MET A 206 11.66 -2.04 -13.98
CA MET A 206 11.24 -0.93 -14.87
C MET A 206 9.76 -1.03 -15.28
N ASP A 207 9.28 -2.26 -15.50
CA ASP A 207 7.91 -2.52 -15.95
C ASP A 207 6.88 -2.68 -14.84
N PHE A 208 7.26 -2.46 -13.57
CA PHE A 208 6.39 -2.72 -12.41
C PHE A 208 4.97 -2.15 -12.56
N ILE A 209 4.85 -0.88 -12.95
CA ILE A 209 3.56 -0.19 -13.09
C ILE A 209 2.67 -0.84 -14.17
N ASN A 210 3.25 -1.44 -15.20
CA ASN A 210 2.50 -2.02 -16.30
C ASN A 210 1.85 -3.37 -15.94
N ASN A 211 2.26 -3.99 -14.84
CA ASN A 211 1.79 -5.32 -14.41
C ASN A 211 0.47 -5.29 -13.60
N PHE A 212 -0.12 -4.11 -13.36
CA PHE A 212 -1.36 -3.94 -12.58
C PHE A 212 -2.59 -3.69 -13.45
N LYS A 213 -2.50 -3.96 -14.76
CA LYS A 213 -3.60 -3.76 -15.73
C LYS A 213 -4.57 -4.94 -15.74
#